data_AF-A0A368TPD8-F1
#
_entry.id   AF-A0A368TPD8-F1
#
_cell.length_a   1.000
_cell.length_b   1.000
_cell.length_c   1.000
_cell.angle_alpha   90.00
_cell.angle_beta   90.00
_cell.angle_gamma   90.00
#
_symmetry.space_group_name_H-M   'P 1'
#
loop_
_entity.id
_entity.type
_entity.pdbx_description
1 polymer ?
#
loop_
_entity_poly.entity_id
_entity_poly.type
_entity_poly.pdbx_seq_one_letter_code
_entity_poly.pdbx_strand_id
1 'polypeptide(L)' 'MVPNALDVQVGGTHYKDCAIQPIEYIHANKLGFAEGNVVKYITRHRQKHGADDVRKVIHYCQLLLELEYGAGKTEGGV' A
#
# COMPACT_ATOMS: atom_id res chain seq x y z
N MET A 1 -18.39 -11.25 23.15
CA MET A 1 -17.86 -11.63 21.82
C MET A 1 -16.62 -10.78 21.57
N VAL A 2 -15.50 -11.39 21.16
CA VAL A 2 -14.28 -10.64 20.82
C VAL A 2 -14.48 -10.09 19.40
N PRO A 3 -14.34 -8.77 19.17
CA PRO A 3 -14.50 -8.19 17.84
C PRO A 3 -13.44 -8.74 16.88
N ASN A 4 -13.79 -8.91 15.60
CA ASN A 4 -12.82 -9.33 14.59
C ASN A 4 -11.78 -8.20 14.40
N ALA A 5 -10.54 -8.55 14.09
CA ALA A 5 -9.51 -7.56 13.76
C ALA A 5 -9.89 -6.69 12.55
N LEU A 6 -10.74 -7.19 11.65
CA LEU A 6 -11.32 -6.41 10.55
C LEU A 6 -12.38 -5.40 11.03
N ASP A 7 -13.03 -5.61 12.17
CA ASP A 7 -14.05 -4.67 12.67
C ASP A 7 -13.43 -3.49 13.43
N VAL A 8 -12.13 -3.54 13.73
CA VAL A 8 -11.43 -2.59 14.60
C VAL A 8 -10.28 -1.93 13.85
N GLN A 9 -10.22 -0.60 13.90
CA GLN A 9 -9.08 0.16 13.41
C GLN A 9 -8.46 1.00 14.53
N VAL A 10 -7.14 0.84 14.74
CA VAL A 10 -6.39 1.67 15.69
C VAL A 10 -5.87 2.93 14.97
N GLY A 11 -6.14 4.12 15.53
CA GLY A 11 -5.60 5.39 15.02
C GLY A 11 -6.33 5.96 13.79
N GLY A 12 -7.65 5.79 13.71
CA GLY A 12 -8.53 6.44 12.72
C GLY A 12 -9.63 5.51 12.19
N THR A 13 -10.28 5.92 11.09
CA THR A 13 -11.44 5.21 10.50
C THR A 13 -11.36 5.04 8.98
N HIS A 14 -10.18 5.19 8.39
CA HIS A 14 -9.99 5.28 6.93
C HIS A 14 -10.11 3.95 6.17
N TYR A 15 -10.34 2.82 6.85
CA TYR A 15 -10.60 1.51 6.22
C TYR A 15 -11.90 0.85 6.66
N LYS A 16 -12.43 1.18 7.84
CA LYS A 16 -13.61 0.49 8.41
C LYS A 16 -14.87 0.61 7.54
N ASP A 17 -14.96 1.67 6.74
CA ASP A 17 -16.09 1.96 5.85
C ASP A 17 -15.83 1.48 4.41
N CYS A 18 -14.70 0.83 4.13
CA CYS A 18 -14.42 0.24 2.83
C CYS A 18 -15.25 -1.03 2.64
N ALA A 19 -15.83 -1.21 1.46
CA ALA A 19 -16.52 -2.45 1.09
C ALA A 19 -15.58 -3.67 1.11
N ILE A 20 -14.29 -3.45 0.82
CA ILE A 20 -13.20 -4.41 0.97
C ILE A 20 -12.03 -3.65 1.61
N GLN A 21 -11.54 -4.09 2.76
CA GLN A 21 -10.39 -3.47 3.40
C GLN A 21 -9.11 -3.83 2.64
N PRO A 22 -8.11 -2.92 2.58
CA PRO A 22 -6.86 -3.19 1.87
C PRO A 22 -6.19 -4.52 2.26
N ILE A 23 -6.22 -4.88 3.56
CA ILE A 23 -5.62 -6.13 4.03
C ILE A 23 -6.28 -7.37 3.43
N GLU A 24 -7.60 -7.33 3.20
CA GLU A 24 -8.34 -8.44 2.61
C GLU A 24 -7.89 -8.66 1.16
N TYR A 25 -7.85 -7.59 0.35
CA TYR A 25 -7.40 -7.67 -1.05
C TYR A 25 -5.93 -8.11 -1.16
N ILE A 26 -5.05 -7.54 -0.33
CA ILE A 26 -3.62 -7.85 -0.30
C ILE A 26 -3.40 -9.33 0.04
N HIS A 27 -4.08 -9.83 1.07
CA HIS A 27 -3.96 -11.22 1.51
C HIS A 27 -4.52 -12.20 0.47
N ALA A 28 -5.73 -11.93 -0.06
CA ALA A 28 -6.37 -12.79 -1.04
C ALA A 28 -5.55 -12.95 -2.33
N ASN A 29 -4.85 -11.88 -2.75
CA ASN A 29 -4.04 -11.87 -3.97
C ASN A 29 -2.55 -12.12 -3.73
N LYS A 30 -2.13 -12.45 -2.49
CA LYS A 30 -0.74 -12.74 -2.12
C LYS A 30 0.25 -11.63 -2.53
N LEU A 31 -0.17 -10.38 -2.39
CA LEU A 31 0.67 -9.24 -2.75
C LEU A 31 1.83 -9.07 -1.77
N GLY A 32 3.00 -8.71 -2.31
CA GLY A 32 4.22 -8.41 -1.55
C GLY A 32 4.12 -7.09 -0.78
N PHE A 33 5.21 -6.74 -0.10
CA PHE A 33 5.25 -5.55 0.75
C PHE A 33 5.06 -4.25 -0.06
N ALA A 34 5.70 -4.13 -1.23
CA ALA A 34 5.61 -2.92 -2.04
C ALA A 34 4.20 -2.73 -2.61
N GLU A 35 3.64 -3.77 -3.21
CA GLU A 35 2.28 -3.77 -3.77
C GLU A 35 1.23 -3.60 -2.67
N GLY A 36 1.42 -4.23 -1.52
CA GLY A 36 0.57 -4.06 -0.35
C GLY A 36 0.57 -2.62 0.17
N ASN A 37 1.71 -1.92 0.12
CA ASN A 37 1.76 -0.50 0.44
C ASN A 37 1.06 0.36 -0.61
N VAL A 38 1.15 0.02 -1.90
CA VAL A 38 0.40 0.71 -2.96
C VAL A 38 -1.10 0.64 -2.70
N VAL A 39 -1.67 -0.57 -2.52
CA VAL A 39 -3.10 -0.76 -2.17
C VAL A 39 -3.43 -0.04 -0.86
N LYS A 40 -2.56 -0.22 0.15
CA LYS A 40 -2.34 0.60 1.34
C LYS A 40 -2.81 2.05 1.19
N TYR A 41 -1.93 2.81 0.55
CA TYR A 41 -1.98 4.27 0.49
C TYR A 41 -3.01 4.76 -0.52
N ILE A 42 -3.19 4.06 -1.65
CA ILE A 42 -4.15 4.49 -2.66
C ILE A 42 -5.59 4.35 -2.15
N THR A 43 -5.90 3.40 -1.29
CA THR A 43 -7.25 3.29 -0.72
C THR A 43 -7.53 4.42 0.28
N ARG A 44 -6.56 4.78 1.15
CA ARG A 44 -6.81 5.75 2.23
C ARG A 44 -6.57 7.22 1.90
N HIS A 45 -5.95 7.55 0.77
CA HIS A 45 -5.44 8.91 0.53
C HIS A 45 -6.51 9.99 0.73
N ARG A 46 -7.76 9.76 0.27
CA ARG A 46 -8.87 10.72 0.43
C ARG A 46 -9.31 10.95 1.87
N GLN A 47 -9.02 10.00 2.76
CA GLN A 47 -9.51 9.96 4.14
C GLN A 47 -8.43 10.26 5.19
N LYS A 48 -7.14 10.33 4.80
CA LYS A 48 -6.04 10.47 5.78
C LYS A 48 -5.02 11.58 5.46
N HIS A 49 -4.21 11.42 4.41
CA HIS A 49 -3.07 12.33 4.15
C HIS A 49 -3.02 12.90 2.73
N GLY A 50 -4.06 12.69 1.91
CA GLY A 50 -4.17 13.27 0.58
C GLY A 50 -2.95 12.98 -0.30
N ALA A 51 -2.37 14.03 -0.85
CA ALA A 51 -1.24 13.97 -1.77
C ALA A 51 -0.01 13.25 -1.20
N ASP A 52 0.22 13.29 0.11
CA ASP A 52 1.37 12.62 0.72
C ASP A 52 1.27 11.10 0.66
N ASP A 53 0.06 10.55 0.67
CA ASP A 53 -0.12 9.11 0.46
C ASP A 53 0.02 8.75 -1.03
N VAL A 54 -0.38 9.64 -1.95
CA VAL A 54 -0.11 9.45 -3.39
C VAL A 54 1.39 9.45 -3.69
N ARG A 55 2.17 10.34 -3.07
CA ARG A 55 3.65 10.33 -3.19
C ARG A 55 4.26 9.03 -2.68
N LYS A 56 3.73 8.46 -1.59
CA LYS A 56 4.16 7.14 -1.10
C LYS A 56 3.83 6.04 -2.11
N VAL A 57 2.66 6.06 -2.74
CA VAL A 57 2.32 5.10 -3.83
C VAL A 57 3.38 5.15 -4.93
N ILE A 58 3.70 6.34 -5.43
CA ILE A 58 4.72 6.54 -6.47
C ILE A 58 6.06 5.95 -6.02
N HIS A 59 6.49 6.26 -4.81
CA HIS A 59 7.75 5.76 -4.26
C HIS A 59 7.79 4.22 -4.17
N TYR A 60 6.71 3.58 -3.71
CA TYR A 60 6.66 2.11 -3.68
C TYR A 60 6.66 1.48 -5.07
N CYS A 61 6.05 2.12 -6.07
CA CYS A 61 6.17 1.69 -7.46
C CYS A 61 7.62 1.82 -7.97
N GLN A 62 8.33 2.89 -7.62
CA GLN A 62 9.75 3.06 -7.97
C GLN A 62 10.61 1.96 -7.34
N LEU A 63 10.44 1.69 -6.04
CA LEU A 63 11.13 0.60 -5.35
C LEU A 63 10.89 -0.75 -6.02
N LEU A 64 9.65 -1.04 -6.42
CA LEU A 64 9.32 -2.28 -7.12
C LEU A 64 10.06 -2.39 -8.47
N LEU A 65 10.10 -1.30 -9.24
CA LEU A 65 10.84 -1.23 -10.50
C LEU A 65 12.35 -1.44 -10.30
N GLU A 66 12.94 -0.81 -9.28
CA GLU A 66 14.36 -0.92 -8.96
C GLU A 66 14.76 -2.33 -8.49
N LEU A 67 13.99 -2.90 -7.57
CA LEU A 67 14.33 -4.16 -6.90
C LEU A 67 14.01 -5.40 -7.75
N GLU A 68 12.86 -5.41 -8.43
CA GLU A 68 12.38 -6.59 -9.17
C GLU A 68 12.70 -6.53 -10.67
N TYR A 69 12.76 -5.32 -11.24
CA TYR A 69 12.90 -5.14 -12.69
C TYR A 69 14.24 -4.47 -13.08
N GLY A 70 15.09 -4.12 -12.11
CA GLY A 70 16.40 -3.53 -12.35
C GLY A 70 16.38 -2.12 -12.95
N ALA A 71 15.23 -1.45 -12.94
CA ALA A 71 15.11 -0.08 -13.42
C ALA A 71 15.89 0.85 -12.47
N GLY A 72 17.00 1.43 -12.91
CA GLY A 72 17.89 2.22 -12.04
C GLY A 72 19.32 1.69 -11.98
N LYS A 73 19.58 0.49 -12.50
CA LYS A 73 20.94 0.09 -12.89
C LYS A 73 21.29 0.80 -14.19
N THR A 74 22.01 1.91 -14.11
CA THR A 74 22.77 2.39 -15.26
C THR A 74 23.83 1.33 -15.60
N GLU A 75 23.73 0.73 -16.79
CA GLU A 75 24.85 0.00 -17.38
C GLU A 75 26.05 0.96 -17.48
N GLY A 76 27.18 0.58 -16.88
CA GLY A 76 28.46 1.24 -17.12
C GLY A 76 28.82 2.38 -16.18
N GLY A 77 29.16 2.06 -14.93
CA GLY A 77 30.17 2.83 -14.21
C GLY A 77 31.56 2.34 -14.64
N VAL A 78 32.16 3.03 -15.61
CA VAL A 78 33.62 3.03 -15.85
C VAL A 78 34.25 4.02 -14.88
#